data_AF-A0A925UY18-F1
#
_entry.id   AF-A0A925UY18-F1
#
_cell.length_a   1.000
_cell.length_b   1.000
_cell.length_c   1.000
_cell.angle_alpha   90.00
_cell.angle_beta   90.00
_cell.angle_gamma   90.00
#
_symmetry.space_group_name_H-M   'P 1'
#
loop_
_entity.id
_entity.type
_entity.pdbx_description
1 polymer ?
#
loop_
_entity_poly.entity_id
_entity_poly.type
_entity_poly.pdbx_seq_one_letter_code
_entity_poly.pdbx_strand_id
1 'polypeptide(L)'
;FASKSHRDAFTKNPTKFEVQLGGGCGKMAELAGRGSTERYWIYKGKLFIFASDGCRTGFQSNPEGHIEKDDPKIQTTPAESKRGRELLDKAAKWSGIDGLGKMGSVAFLQESVLKQGDQSYDVKGITRLSASGDYYDVTTYNGAGYANQIQKGKAIEINSKGVADVHVPTWKRALERQRARNLAYLLIARKYKGMTVKFDGAANGIASVVANIDGSTSTLWIEESTGKVISQINKGRNRLGIIGDVQREFTEYQIKDGVTMPVAWTATFNGQDSPIHDRNPMKLEIRKK
;
A
#
# COMPACT_ATOMS: atom_id res chain seq x y z
N PHE A 1 22.36 -9.09 -26.07
CA PHE A 1 23.26 -7.91 -25.98
C PHE A 1 23.97 -7.73 -27.31
N ALA A 2 24.15 -6.49 -27.78
CA ALA A 2 24.77 -6.19 -29.07
C ALA A 2 26.31 -6.43 -29.10
N SER A 3 26.96 -6.54 -27.94
CA SER A 3 28.38 -6.89 -27.83
C SER A 3 28.69 -7.51 -26.46
N LYS A 4 29.85 -8.16 -26.32
CA LYS A 4 30.36 -8.64 -25.04
C LYS A 4 30.56 -7.49 -24.05
N SER A 5 31.14 -6.38 -24.50
CA SER A 5 31.34 -5.18 -23.68
C SER A 5 30.02 -4.64 -23.10
N HIS A 6 28.94 -4.60 -23.88
CA HIS A 6 27.63 -4.17 -23.38
C HIS A 6 27.04 -5.13 -22.35
N ARG A 7 27.21 -6.45 -22.54
CA ARG A 7 26.80 -7.44 -21.55
C ARG A 7 27.59 -7.26 -20.25
N ASP A 8 28.91 -7.10 -20.35
CA ASP A 8 29.78 -6.98 -19.19
C ASP A 8 29.49 -5.67 -18.42
N ALA A 9 29.18 -4.57 -19.12
CA ALA A 9 28.70 -3.34 -18.52
C ALA A 9 27.35 -3.51 -17.79
N PHE A 10 26.40 -4.22 -18.41
CA PHE A 10 25.11 -4.55 -17.77
C PHE A 10 25.30 -5.41 -16.53
N THR A 11 26.06 -6.51 -16.63
CA THR A 11 26.31 -7.42 -15.51
C THR A 11 27.03 -6.73 -14.36
N LYS A 12 27.94 -5.78 -14.65
CA LYS A 12 28.65 -5.00 -13.63
C LYS A 12 27.74 -4.00 -12.90
N ASN A 13 26.71 -3.48 -13.55
CA ASN A 13 25.79 -2.51 -12.96
C ASN A 13 24.36 -2.67 -13.50
N PRO A 14 23.65 -3.77 -13.16
CA PRO A 14 22.37 -4.08 -13.76
C PRO A 14 21.32 -3.03 -13.40
N THR A 15 21.32 -2.52 -12.18
CA THR A 15 20.35 -1.51 -11.69
C THR A 15 20.41 -0.19 -12.47
N LYS A 16 21.55 0.14 -13.07
CA LYS A 16 21.70 1.30 -13.95
C LYS A 16 21.04 1.10 -15.32
N PHE A 17 21.08 -0.11 -15.86
CA PHE A 17 20.69 -0.39 -17.24
C PHE A 17 19.37 -1.16 -17.36
N GLU A 18 18.89 -1.76 -16.28
CA GLU A 18 17.62 -2.49 -16.25
C GLU A 18 16.43 -1.54 -16.40
N VAL A 19 15.33 -2.11 -16.91
CA VAL A 19 14.05 -1.43 -16.91
C VAL A 19 13.63 -1.20 -15.47
N GLN A 20 13.40 0.07 -15.13
CA GLN A 20 13.02 0.46 -13.79
C GLN A 20 11.62 -0.05 -13.45
N LEU A 21 11.32 -0.08 -12.15
CA LEU A 21 10.01 -0.50 -11.63
C LEU A 21 9.62 -1.91 -12.08
N GLY A 22 10.59 -2.79 -12.36
CA GLY A 22 10.36 -4.15 -12.83
C GLY A 22 9.56 -4.24 -14.14
N GLY A 23 9.58 -3.17 -14.95
CA GLY A 23 8.77 -3.07 -16.18
C GLY A 23 7.31 -2.65 -15.97
N GLY A 24 6.94 -2.23 -14.76
CA GLY A 24 5.69 -1.50 -14.54
C GLY A 24 5.67 -0.16 -15.27
N CYS A 25 4.48 0.39 -15.52
CA CYS A 25 4.36 1.70 -16.15
C CYS A 25 4.99 2.80 -15.27
N GLY A 26 5.92 3.58 -15.82
CA GLY A 26 6.63 4.65 -15.11
C GLY A 26 5.71 5.66 -14.39
N LYS A 27 4.54 5.97 -14.96
CA LYS A 27 3.54 6.85 -14.35
C LYS A 27 2.72 6.17 -13.24
N MET A 28 2.41 4.88 -13.41
CA MET A 28 1.46 4.14 -12.58
C MET A 28 2.10 3.26 -11.50
N ALA A 29 3.44 3.16 -11.48
CA ALA A 29 4.26 2.40 -10.53
C ALA A 29 4.51 0.91 -10.85
N GLU A 30 5.25 0.27 -9.95
CA GLU A 30 5.70 -1.13 -10.00
C GLU A 30 4.56 -2.14 -10.11
N LEU A 31 3.48 -1.94 -9.35
CA LEU A 31 2.37 -2.90 -9.21
C LEU A 31 1.21 -2.64 -10.19
N ALA A 32 1.40 -1.70 -11.11
CA ALA A 32 0.45 -1.43 -12.18
C ALA A 32 0.71 -2.32 -13.40
N GLY A 33 -0.15 -2.19 -14.42
CA GLY A 33 0.05 -2.86 -15.70
C GLY A 33 1.44 -2.61 -16.31
N ARG A 34 1.92 -3.61 -17.05
CA ARG A 34 3.23 -3.57 -17.73
C ARG A 34 3.29 -2.43 -18.75
N GLY A 35 4.45 -1.79 -18.86
CA GLY A 35 4.72 -0.87 -19.95
C GLY A 35 5.03 -1.58 -21.27
N SER A 36 5.01 -0.83 -22.37
CA SER A 36 5.54 -1.29 -23.66
C SER A 36 6.98 -0.81 -23.83
N THR A 37 7.85 -1.68 -24.34
CA THR A 37 9.24 -1.33 -24.68
C THR A 37 9.34 -0.33 -25.82
N GLU A 38 8.29 -0.18 -26.63
CA GLU A 38 8.20 0.85 -27.68
C GLU A 38 7.98 2.25 -27.09
N ARG A 39 7.38 2.31 -25.89
CA ARG A 39 7.09 3.56 -25.18
C ARG A 39 8.02 3.67 -23.99
N TYR A 40 9.22 4.17 -24.24
CA TYR A 40 10.23 4.34 -23.20
C TYR A 40 10.72 5.78 -23.08
N TRP A 41 11.40 6.05 -21.96
CA TRP A 41 12.12 7.29 -21.75
C TRP A 41 13.29 7.05 -20.78
N ILE A 42 14.41 7.74 -21.02
CA ILE A 42 15.57 7.70 -20.12
C ILE A 42 15.50 8.93 -19.21
N TYR A 43 15.38 8.70 -17.91
CA TYR A 43 15.40 9.77 -16.90
C TYR A 43 16.53 9.53 -15.90
N LYS A 44 17.42 10.51 -15.75
CA LYS A 44 18.62 10.42 -14.89
C LYS A 44 19.42 9.13 -15.13
N GLY A 45 19.56 8.76 -16.39
CA GLY A 45 20.31 7.57 -16.83
C GLY A 45 19.60 6.24 -16.57
N LYS A 46 18.30 6.24 -16.23
CA LYS A 46 17.50 5.05 -15.96
C LYS A 46 16.39 4.88 -16.98
N LEU A 47 16.14 3.65 -17.41
CA LEU A 47 15.15 3.30 -18.43
C LEU A 47 13.76 3.07 -17.82
N PHE A 48 12.78 3.91 -18.16
CA PHE A 48 11.38 3.73 -17.80
C PHE A 48 10.55 3.36 -19.04
N ILE A 49 9.54 2.52 -18.86
CA ILE A 49 8.59 2.13 -19.92
C ILE A 49 7.15 2.51 -19.52
N PHE A 50 6.26 2.64 -20.50
CA PHE A 50 4.92 3.21 -20.29
C PHE A 50 3.82 2.41 -20.99
N ALA A 51 2.65 2.31 -20.35
CA ALA A 51 1.50 1.61 -20.91
C ALA A 51 0.86 2.37 -22.09
N SER A 52 1.00 3.70 -22.13
CA SER A 52 0.47 4.56 -23.18
C SER A 52 1.32 5.83 -23.35
N ASP A 53 1.15 6.53 -24.48
CA ASP A 53 1.81 7.81 -24.72
C ASP A 53 1.39 8.87 -23.71
N GLY A 54 0.10 8.90 -23.31
CA GLY A 54 -0.36 9.77 -22.23
C GLY A 54 0.30 9.47 -20.87
N CYS A 55 0.67 8.21 -20.61
CA CYS A 55 1.46 7.89 -19.42
C CYS A 55 2.89 8.43 -19.52
N ARG A 56 3.53 8.29 -20.69
CA ARG A 56 4.88 8.81 -20.94
C ARG A 56 4.93 10.33 -20.81
N THR A 57 4.05 11.04 -21.50
CA THR A 57 3.98 12.51 -21.45
C THR A 57 3.69 13.02 -20.04
N GLY A 58 2.73 12.38 -19.34
CA GLY A 58 2.46 12.73 -17.94
C GLY A 58 3.69 12.55 -17.05
N PHE A 59 4.37 11.42 -17.17
CA PHE A 59 5.61 11.18 -16.42
C PHE A 59 6.70 12.20 -16.73
N GLN A 60 6.92 12.53 -18.01
CA GLN A 60 7.92 13.51 -18.42
C GLN A 60 7.69 14.90 -17.82
N SER A 61 6.43 15.29 -17.59
CA SER A 61 6.09 16.59 -16.99
C SER A 61 6.45 16.68 -15.50
N ASN A 62 6.44 15.57 -14.76
CA ASN A 62 6.81 15.53 -13.35
C ASN A 62 7.35 14.15 -12.91
N PRO A 63 8.57 13.76 -13.33
CA PRO A 63 9.07 12.40 -13.11
C PRO A 63 9.18 12.04 -11.62
N GLU A 64 9.68 12.96 -10.79
CA GLU A 64 9.86 12.73 -9.35
C GLU A 64 8.52 12.55 -8.63
N GLY A 65 7.44 13.19 -9.11
CA GLY A 65 6.10 13.01 -8.58
C GLY A 65 5.52 11.60 -8.81
N HIS A 66 6.13 10.80 -9.69
CA HIS A 66 5.69 9.44 -10.00
C HIS A 66 6.63 8.34 -9.52
N ILE A 67 7.83 8.67 -9.04
CA ILE A 67 8.80 7.68 -8.56
C ILE A 67 8.65 7.54 -7.05
N GLU A 68 8.09 6.41 -6.64
CA GLU A 68 7.89 6.12 -5.22
C GLU A 68 9.20 5.69 -4.56
N LYS A 69 9.41 6.19 -3.34
CA LYS A 69 10.61 5.93 -2.54
C LYS A 69 10.15 5.52 -1.15
N ASP A 70 11.07 4.91 -0.41
CA ASP A 70 10.83 4.70 1.01
C ASP A 70 10.76 6.04 1.73
N ASP A 71 9.80 6.16 2.63
CA ASP A 71 9.67 7.34 3.47
C ASP A 71 10.89 7.45 4.40
N PRO A 72 11.34 8.68 4.70
CA PRO A 72 12.42 8.89 5.67
C PRO A 72 12.11 8.22 7.01
N LYS A 73 13.15 7.66 7.64
CA LYS A 73 13.02 7.14 8.99
C LYS A 73 12.63 8.27 9.94
N ILE A 74 11.64 8.01 10.79
CA ILE A 74 11.23 8.97 11.81
C ILE A 74 12.24 9.02 12.95
N GLN A 75 12.56 10.22 13.41
CA GLN A 75 13.33 10.43 14.64
C GLN A 75 12.36 10.47 15.82
N THR A 76 12.70 9.79 16.91
CA THR A 76 11.88 9.72 18.12
C THR A 76 12.76 9.62 19.35
N THR A 77 12.34 10.25 20.43
CA THR A 77 12.89 10.05 21.77
C THR A 77 12.34 8.76 22.39
N PRO A 78 12.98 8.22 23.46
CA PRO A 78 12.44 7.07 24.19
C PRO A 78 11.03 7.31 24.75
N ALA A 79 10.74 8.52 25.24
CA ALA A 79 9.43 8.86 25.80
C ALA A 79 8.33 8.87 24.71
N GLU A 80 8.59 9.52 23.57
CA GLU A 80 7.66 9.53 22.44
C GLU A 80 7.42 8.12 21.88
N SER A 81 8.47 7.31 21.77
CA SER A 81 8.38 5.93 21.27
C SER A 81 7.57 5.05 22.24
N LYS A 82 7.82 5.17 23.54
CA LYS A 82 7.05 4.46 24.57
C LYS A 82 5.57 4.84 24.50
N ARG A 83 5.25 6.14 24.52
CA ARG A 83 3.87 6.63 24.48
C ARG A 83 3.15 6.22 23.19
N GLY A 84 3.82 6.34 22.05
CA GLY A 84 3.25 5.94 20.76
C GLY A 84 2.94 4.44 20.71
N ARG A 85 3.81 3.59 21.27
CA ARG A 85 3.55 2.14 21.38
C ARG A 85 2.39 1.81 22.30
N GLU A 86 2.27 2.49 23.44
CA GLU A 86 1.12 2.32 24.35
C GLU A 86 -0.21 2.62 23.64
N LEU A 87 -0.25 3.68 22.82
CA LEU A 87 -1.42 4.05 22.02
C LEU A 87 -1.72 3.04 20.91
N LEU A 88 -0.70 2.52 20.21
CA LEU A 88 -0.90 1.43 19.24
C LEU A 88 -1.39 0.13 19.90
N ASP A 89 -0.89 -0.19 21.09
CA ASP A 89 -1.38 -1.33 21.87
C ASP A 89 -2.84 -1.12 22.31
N LYS A 90 -3.21 0.10 22.69
CA LYS A 90 -4.59 0.43 23.01
C LYS A 90 -5.50 0.29 21.78
N ALA A 91 -5.06 0.75 20.61
CA ALA A 91 -5.79 0.59 19.36
C ALA A 91 -5.93 -0.87 18.91
N ALA A 92 -4.88 -1.68 19.10
CA ALA A 92 -4.96 -3.12 18.84
C ALA A 92 -5.92 -3.85 19.76
N LYS A 93 -5.98 -3.47 21.05
CA LYS A 93 -6.96 -4.01 22.01
C LYS A 93 -8.38 -3.61 21.64
N TRP A 94 -8.61 -2.33 21.34
CA TRP A 94 -9.93 -1.82 20.93
C TRP A 94 -10.44 -2.51 19.66
N SER A 95 -9.57 -2.68 18.66
CA SER A 95 -9.91 -3.36 17.40
C SER A 95 -10.06 -4.88 17.54
N GLY A 96 -9.70 -5.47 18.68
CA GLY A 96 -9.70 -6.93 18.86
C GLY A 96 -8.70 -7.69 17.98
N ILE A 97 -7.78 -6.99 17.31
CA ILE A 97 -6.87 -7.58 16.32
C ILE A 97 -5.92 -8.61 16.93
N ASP A 98 -5.66 -8.54 18.24
CA ASP A 98 -4.87 -9.51 18.98
C ASP A 98 -5.48 -10.92 18.98
N GLY A 99 -6.80 -11.01 18.77
CA GLY A 99 -7.48 -12.29 18.59
C GLY A 99 -7.14 -13.00 17.26
N LEU A 100 -6.57 -12.30 16.27
CA LEU A 100 -6.33 -12.88 14.94
C LEU A 100 -5.41 -14.10 14.95
N GLY A 101 -4.51 -14.24 15.94
CA GLY A 101 -3.67 -15.43 16.06
C GLY A 101 -4.48 -16.74 16.12
N LYS A 102 -5.69 -16.67 16.70
CA LYS A 102 -6.67 -17.76 16.78
C LYS A 102 -7.57 -17.83 15.53
N MET A 103 -7.81 -16.68 14.89
CA MET A 103 -8.78 -16.54 13.80
C MET A 103 -8.19 -16.58 12.40
N GLY A 104 -6.88 -16.67 12.21
CA GLY A 104 -6.23 -16.82 10.90
C GLY A 104 -5.94 -15.48 10.21
N SER A 105 -6.95 -14.89 9.55
CA SER A 105 -6.77 -13.63 8.79
C SER A 105 -8.02 -12.74 8.79
N VAL A 106 -7.78 -11.44 8.60
CA VAL A 106 -8.80 -10.43 8.29
C VAL A 106 -8.80 -10.17 6.78
N ALA A 107 -9.98 -10.03 6.19
CA ALA A 107 -10.15 -9.68 4.79
C ALA A 107 -11.15 -8.52 4.62
N PHE A 108 -10.85 -7.65 3.67
CA PHE A 108 -11.69 -6.55 3.21
C PHE A 108 -12.10 -6.84 1.78
N LEU A 109 -13.41 -6.97 1.57
CA LEU A 109 -13.99 -7.24 0.27
C LEU A 109 -14.65 -5.97 -0.25
N GLN A 110 -14.32 -5.63 -1.48
CA GLN A 110 -14.88 -4.49 -2.18
C GLN A 110 -15.52 -4.99 -3.47
N GLU A 111 -16.73 -4.52 -3.75
CA GLU A 111 -17.40 -4.71 -5.03
C GLU A 111 -17.84 -3.34 -5.54
N SER A 112 -17.58 -3.05 -6.82
CA SER A 112 -18.02 -1.83 -7.48
C SER A 112 -18.21 -2.05 -8.97
N VAL A 113 -18.87 -1.11 -9.64
CA VAL A 113 -18.97 -1.08 -11.10
C VAL A 113 -18.16 0.10 -11.59
N LEU A 114 -17.12 -0.17 -12.39
CA LEU A 114 -16.34 0.85 -13.07
C LEU A 114 -16.91 1.08 -14.48
N LYS A 115 -17.28 2.32 -14.79
CA LYS A 115 -17.69 2.72 -16.15
C LYS A 115 -16.53 3.37 -16.88
N GLN A 116 -16.23 2.90 -18.09
CA GLN A 116 -15.22 3.47 -18.98
C GLN A 116 -15.81 3.59 -20.38
N GLY A 117 -16.21 4.81 -20.76
CA GLY A 117 -17.04 5.01 -21.95
C GLY A 117 -18.37 4.28 -21.80
N ASP A 118 -18.76 3.54 -22.85
CA ASP A 118 -19.99 2.73 -22.86
C ASP A 118 -19.82 1.36 -22.18
N GLN A 119 -18.61 1.01 -21.73
CA GLN A 119 -18.33 -0.25 -21.09
C GLN A 119 -18.48 -0.15 -19.57
N SER A 120 -19.03 -1.21 -18.98
CA SER A 120 -19.10 -1.41 -17.52
C SER A 120 -18.28 -2.63 -17.13
N TYR A 121 -17.55 -2.51 -16.03
CA TYR A 121 -16.72 -3.55 -15.47
C TYR A 121 -17.13 -3.82 -14.03
N ASP A 122 -17.48 -5.07 -13.73
CA ASP A 122 -17.64 -5.54 -12.36
C ASP A 122 -16.25 -5.66 -11.74
N VAL A 123 -15.96 -4.78 -10.80
CA VAL A 123 -14.69 -4.73 -10.10
C VAL A 123 -14.84 -5.39 -8.74
N LYS A 124 -14.02 -6.42 -8.46
CA LYS A 124 -13.94 -7.04 -7.13
C LYS A 124 -12.53 -6.93 -6.58
N GLY A 125 -12.43 -6.35 -5.39
CA GLY A 125 -11.19 -6.22 -4.64
C GLY A 125 -11.22 -7.10 -3.39
N ILE A 126 -10.13 -7.83 -3.11
CA ILE A 126 -9.94 -8.48 -1.81
C ILE A 126 -8.55 -8.14 -1.30
N THR A 127 -8.49 -7.48 -0.16
CA THR A 127 -7.24 -7.30 0.60
C THR A 127 -7.32 -8.15 1.86
N ARG A 128 -6.33 -9.02 2.10
CA ARG A 128 -6.29 -9.96 3.23
C ARG A 128 -4.96 -9.88 3.96
N LEU A 129 -5.03 -9.95 5.29
CA LEU A 129 -3.89 -9.90 6.20
C LEU A 129 -3.99 -11.01 7.24
N SER A 130 -2.95 -11.82 7.35
CA SER A 130 -2.87 -12.85 8.39
C SER A 130 -2.23 -12.31 9.68
N ALA A 131 -2.41 -13.02 10.78
CA ALA A 131 -1.71 -12.72 12.05
C ALA A 131 -0.17 -12.78 11.94
N SER A 132 0.37 -13.53 10.96
CA SER A 132 1.80 -13.58 10.66
C SER A 132 2.29 -12.40 9.80
N GLY A 133 1.39 -11.49 9.39
CA GLY A 133 1.72 -10.39 8.50
C GLY A 133 1.81 -10.80 7.02
N ASP A 134 1.33 -12.01 6.66
CA ASP A 134 1.16 -12.37 5.25
C ASP A 134 0.07 -11.48 4.65
N TYR A 135 0.25 -11.11 3.40
CA TYR A 135 -0.59 -10.16 2.68
C TYR A 135 -1.03 -10.75 1.36
N TYR A 136 -2.28 -10.53 0.99
CA TYR A 136 -2.83 -10.92 -0.29
C TYR A 136 -3.77 -9.81 -0.77
N ASP A 137 -3.56 -9.33 -1.99
CA ASP A 137 -4.34 -8.27 -2.59
C ASP A 137 -4.67 -8.66 -4.03
N VAL A 138 -5.95 -8.76 -4.34
CA VAL A 138 -6.43 -9.10 -5.68
C VAL A 138 -7.44 -8.07 -6.13
N THR A 139 -7.36 -7.69 -7.39
CA THR A 139 -8.39 -6.92 -8.07
C THR A 139 -8.75 -7.65 -9.36
N THR A 140 -10.04 -7.89 -9.57
CA THR A 140 -10.58 -8.47 -10.80
C THR A 140 -11.53 -7.49 -11.48
N TYR A 141 -11.57 -7.56 -12.82
CA TYR A 141 -12.44 -6.82 -13.72
C TYR A 141 -13.18 -7.85 -14.57
N ASN A 142 -14.49 -7.99 -14.39
CA ASN A 142 -15.30 -9.05 -15.01
C ASN A 142 -14.70 -10.46 -14.77
N GLY A 143 -14.16 -10.69 -13.57
CA GLY A 143 -13.53 -11.95 -13.17
C GLY A 143 -12.07 -12.14 -13.64
N ALA A 144 -11.57 -11.34 -14.58
CA ALA A 144 -10.16 -11.37 -14.97
C ALA A 144 -9.33 -10.43 -14.08
N GLY A 145 -8.20 -10.89 -13.56
CA GLY A 145 -7.37 -10.04 -12.70
C GLY A 145 -6.03 -10.67 -12.37
N TYR A 146 -5.34 -10.02 -11.44
CA TYR A 146 -4.10 -10.51 -10.87
C TYR A 146 -4.12 -10.29 -9.36
N ALA A 147 -3.40 -11.13 -8.64
CA ALA A 147 -3.20 -11.01 -7.22
C ALA A 147 -1.73 -10.79 -6.89
N ASN A 148 -1.46 -9.95 -5.91
CA ASN A 148 -0.15 -9.79 -5.32
C ASN A 148 -0.17 -10.41 -3.92
N GLN A 149 0.87 -11.16 -3.58
CA GLN A 149 0.94 -11.85 -2.30
C GLN A 149 2.31 -11.71 -1.67
N ILE A 150 2.36 -11.42 -0.36
CA ILE A 150 3.54 -11.62 0.49
C ILE A 150 3.24 -12.78 1.41
N GLN A 151 4.02 -13.86 1.33
CA GLN A 151 3.93 -14.99 2.24
C GLN A 151 5.32 -15.42 2.70
N LYS A 152 5.52 -15.49 4.03
CA LYS A 152 6.82 -15.89 4.62
C LYS A 152 8.01 -15.12 4.03
N GLY A 153 7.82 -13.82 3.78
CA GLY A 153 8.84 -12.92 3.22
C GLY A 153 9.11 -13.06 1.71
N LYS A 154 8.43 -13.99 1.01
CA LYS A 154 8.43 -14.08 -0.45
C LYS A 154 7.28 -13.28 -1.01
N ALA A 155 7.52 -12.58 -2.12
CA ALA A 155 6.50 -11.78 -2.79
C ALA A 155 6.26 -12.37 -4.19
N ILE A 156 5.02 -12.63 -4.55
CA ILE A 156 4.61 -13.22 -5.84
C ILE A 156 3.43 -12.48 -6.45
N GLU A 157 3.38 -12.46 -7.78
CA GLU A 157 2.20 -12.11 -8.59
C GLU A 157 1.53 -13.41 -9.05
N ILE A 158 0.20 -13.48 -8.96
CA ILE A 158 -0.60 -14.61 -9.46
C ILE A 158 -1.50 -14.05 -10.57
N ASN A 159 -1.32 -14.51 -11.80
CA ASN A 159 -2.14 -14.05 -12.92
C ASN A 159 -3.51 -14.74 -12.96
N SER A 160 -4.36 -14.34 -13.92
CA SER A 160 -5.72 -14.88 -14.08
C SER A 160 -5.77 -16.39 -14.38
N LYS A 161 -4.66 -17.00 -14.80
CA LYS A 161 -4.53 -18.45 -15.02
C LYS A 161 -4.00 -19.19 -13.78
N GLY A 162 -3.79 -18.49 -12.66
CA GLY A 162 -3.23 -19.06 -11.43
C GLY A 162 -1.72 -19.30 -11.47
N VAL A 163 -1.01 -18.82 -12.50
CA VAL A 163 0.45 -18.96 -12.57
C VAL A 163 1.07 -17.92 -11.64
N ALA A 164 1.98 -18.38 -10.78
CA ALA A 164 2.67 -17.58 -9.80
C ALA A 164 4.07 -17.21 -10.27
N ASP A 165 4.36 -15.91 -10.36
CA ASP A 165 5.66 -15.36 -10.71
C ASP A 165 6.28 -14.65 -9.50
N VAL A 166 7.57 -14.89 -9.24
CA VAL A 166 8.27 -14.23 -8.14
C VAL A 166 8.48 -12.76 -8.49
N HIS A 167 8.06 -11.87 -7.59
CA HIS A 167 8.30 -10.45 -7.77
C HIS A 167 9.81 -10.15 -7.77
N VAL A 168 10.24 -9.34 -8.74
CA VAL A 168 11.56 -8.73 -8.71
C VAL A 168 11.69 -7.81 -7.47
N PRO A 169 12.91 -7.46 -7.03
CA PRO A 169 13.11 -6.71 -5.77
C PRO A 169 12.32 -5.39 -5.67
N THR A 170 12.23 -4.61 -6.75
CA THR A 170 11.47 -3.35 -6.78
C THR A 170 9.97 -3.56 -6.56
N TRP A 171 9.41 -4.61 -7.18
CA TRP A 171 8.02 -5.01 -7.02
C TRP A 171 7.70 -5.48 -5.61
N LYS A 172 8.55 -6.36 -5.07
CA LYS A 172 8.46 -6.78 -3.67
C LYS A 172 8.45 -5.56 -2.74
N ARG A 173 9.35 -4.60 -2.98
CA ARG A 173 9.45 -3.41 -2.13
C ARG A 173 8.21 -2.51 -2.23
N ALA A 174 7.65 -2.33 -3.42
CA ALA A 174 6.40 -1.61 -3.59
C ALA A 174 5.23 -2.29 -2.86
N LEU A 175 5.16 -3.63 -2.92
CA LEU A 175 4.13 -4.40 -2.23
C LEU A 175 4.25 -4.34 -0.72
N GLU A 176 5.49 -4.34 -0.20
CA GLU A 176 5.78 -4.12 1.23
C GLU A 176 5.27 -2.74 1.69
N ARG A 177 5.52 -1.68 0.92
CA ARG A 177 4.97 -0.33 1.20
C ARG A 177 3.44 -0.31 1.14
N GLN A 178 2.84 -0.94 0.14
CA GLN A 178 1.37 -1.02 0.04
C GLN A 178 0.77 -1.72 1.28
N ARG A 179 1.35 -2.85 1.70
CA ARG A 179 0.96 -3.55 2.93
C ARG A 179 1.13 -2.66 4.17
N ALA A 180 2.25 -1.94 4.26
CA ALA A 180 2.58 -1.04 5.37
C ALA A 180 1.59 0.12 5.57
N ARG A 181 0.83 0.49 4.53
CA ARG A 181 -0.24 1.52 4.60
C ARG A 181 -1.57 0.99 5.12
N ASN A 182 -1.71 -0.33 5.32
CA ASN A 182 -2.96 -0.90 5.79
C ASN A 182 -3.04 -0.82 7.33
N LEU A 183 -4.14 -0.26 7.85
CA LEU A 183 -4.34 -0.11 9.31
C LEU A 183 -4.25 -1.45 10.04
N ALA A 184 -4.89 -2.52 9.54
CA ALA A 184 -4.84 -3.82 10.20
C ALA A 184 -3.40 -4.35 10.27
N TYR A 185 -2.60 -4.14 9.22
CA TYR A 185 -1.18 -4.51 9.24
C TYR A 185 -0.39 -3.69 10.25
N LEU A 186 -0.59 -2.37 10.32
CA LEU A 186 0.06 -1.52 11.33
C LEU A 186 -0.21 -2.03 12.75
N LEU A 187 -1.46 -2.40 13.05
CA LEU A 187 -1.82 -2.92 14.37
C LEU A 187 -1.28 -4.34 14.63
N ILE A 188 -1.20 -5.19 13.62
CA ILE A 188 -0.55 -6.52 13.73
C ILE A 188 0.97 -6.36 13.96
N ALA A 189 1.61 -5.49 13.19
CA ALA A 189 3.05 -5.29 13.18
C ALA A 189 3.58 -4.36 14.28
N ARG A 190 2.70 -3.81 15.14
CA ARG A 190 3.09 -2.85 16.20
C ARG A 190 4.18 -3.35 17.16
N LYS A 191 4.29 -4.68 17.32
CA LYS A 191 5.31 -5.35 18.15
C LYS A 191 6.58 -5.71 17.38
N TYR A 192 6.63 -5.44 16.07
CA TYR A 192 7.79 -5.79 15.26
C TYR A 192 8.94 -4.83 15.58
N LYS A 193 10.14 -5.40 15.75
CA LYS A 193 11.36 -4.62 16.03
C LYS A 193 11.71 -3.64 14.91
N GLY A 194 11.28 -3.92 13.68
CA GLY A 194 11.48 -3.05 12.52
C GLY A 194 10.55 -1.83 12.48
N MET A 195 9.51 -1.77 13.32
CA MET A 195 8.63 -0.61 13.39
C MET A 195 9.23 0.47 14.29
N THR A 196 9.39 1.68 13.75
CA THR A 196 9.65 2.88 14.54
C THR A 196 8.33 3.60 14.80
N VAL A 197 8.12 4.09 16.02
CA VAL A 197 6.88 4.75 16.44
C VAL A 197 7.24 6.04 17.15
N LYS A 198 6.49 7.11 16.90
CA LYS A 198 6.60 8.41 17.56
C LYS A 198 5.20 8.87 18.00
N PHE A 199 5.04 9.25 19.26
CA PHE A 199 3.92 10.07 19.69
C PHE A 199 4.17 11.52 19.25
N ASP A 200 3.24 12.09 18.48
CA ASP A 200 3.41 13.39 17.83
C ASP A 200 2.49 14.47 18.42
N GLY A 201 2.02 14.25 19.65
CA GLY A 201 1.15 15.16 20.39
C GLY A 201 -0.29 14.68 20.49
N ALA A 202 -1.10 15.43 21.22
CA ALA A 202 -2.52 15.17 21.39
C ALA A 202 -3.29 16.50 21.51
N ALA A 203 -4.53 16.51 21.03
CA ALA A 203 -5.46 17.62 21.16
C ALA A 203 -6.88 17.08 21.34
N ASN A 204 -7.65 17.67 22.25
CA ASN A 204 -9.06 17.31 22.48
C ASN A 204 -9.30 15.80 22.71
N GLY A 205 -8.39 15.13 23.43
CA GLY A 205 -8.49 13.70 23.71
C GLY A 205 -8.17 12.79 22.51
N ILE A 206 -7.62 13.33 21.43
CA ILE A 206 -7.18 12.59 20.24
C ILE A 206 -5.65 12.72 20.16
N ALA A 207 -4.95 11.58 20.23
CA ALA A 207 -3.51 11.50 20.06
C ALA A 207 -3.12 11.27 18.59
N SER A 208 -2.04 11.90 18.16
CA SER A 208 -1.36 11.64 16.90
C SER A 208 -0.20 10.66 17.12
N VAL A 209 -0.17 9.57 16.36
CA VAL A 209 0.91 8.57 16.40
C VAL A 209 1.45 8.34 15.00
N VAL A 210 2.74 8.58 14.82
CA VAL A 210 3.46 8.32 13.57
C VAL A 210 4.15 6.97 13.65
N ALA A 211 3.85 6.07 12.72
CA ALA A 211 4.46 4.74 12.60
C ALA A 211 5.17 4.60 11.26
N ASN A 212 6.44 4.20 11.28
CA ASN A 212 7.21 3.85 10.09
C ASN A 212 7.58 2.37 10.12
N ILE A 213 7.20 1.64 9.07
CA ILE A 213 7.54 0.23 8.87
C ILE A 213 7.63 -0.05 7.36
N ASP A 214 8.56 -0.93 6.96
CA ASP A 214 8.70 -1.39 5.58
C ASP A 214 8.76 -0.26 4.54
N GLY A 215 9.35 0.89 4.91
CA GLY A 215 9.53 2.03 4.01
C GLY A 215 8.28 2.89 3.81
N SER A 216 7.22 2.68 4.59
CA SER A 216 6.07 3.60 4.61
C SER A 216 5.88 4.18 6.00
N THR A 217 5.57 5.46 6.05
CA THR A 217 5.12 6.18 7.24
C THR A 217 3.61 6.38 7.18
N SER A 218 2.93 6.11 8.28
CA SER A 218 1.54 6.47 8.50
C SER A 218 1.38 7.27 9.79
N THR A 219 0.55 8.30 9.75
CA THR A 219 0.08 8.99 10.97
C THR A 219 -1.32 8.48 11.28
N LEU A 220 -1.55 8.09 12.53
CA LEU A 220 -2.84 7.64 13.04
C LEU A 220 -3.37 8.64 14.08
N TRP A 221 -4.65 8.97 13.99
CA TRP A 221 -5.36 9.70 15.04
C TRP A 221 -6.15 8.71 15.88
N ILE A 222 -5.85 8.67 17.17
CA ILE A 222 -6.34 7.67 18.10
C ILE A 222 -7.03 8.37 19.27
N GLU A 223 -8.29 8.05 19.51
CA GLU A 223 -9.01 8.48 20.72
C GLU A 223 -8.30 7.94 21.97
N GLU A 224 -7.84 8.84 22.84
CA GLU A 224 -7.03 8.46 24.00
C GLU A 224 -7.82 7.64 25.02
N SER A 225 -9.14 7.83 25.12
CA SER A 225 -10.01 7.15 26.08
C SER A 225 -10.29 5.70 25.66
N THR A 226 -10.54 5.45 24.38
CA THR A 226 -11.00 4.14 23.87
C THR A 226 -9.91 3.37 23.13
N GLY A 227 -8.97 4.04 22.47
CA GLY A 227 -8.05 3.45 21.49
C GLY A 227 -8.61 3.40 20.07
N LYS A 228 -9.83 3.91 19.83
CA LYS A 228 -10.41 3.95 18.49
C LYS A 228 -9.54 4.78 17.55
N VAL A 229 -9.16 4.20 16.42
CA VAL A 229 -8.44 4.93 15.36
C VAL A 229 -9.49 5.60 14.49
N ILE A 230 -9.48 6.93 14.39
CA ILE A 230 -10.50 7.72 13.69
C ILE A 230 -10.03 8.25 12.33
N SER A 231 -8.71 8.35 12.13
CA SER A 231 -8.15 8.81 10.86
C SER A 231 -6.76 8.22 10.63
N GLN A 232 -6.35 8.16 9.37
CA GLN A 232 -5.02 7.77 8.94
C GLN A 232 -4.54 8.65 7.78
N ILE A 233 -3.29 9.11 7.85
CA ILE A 233 -2.57 9.71 6.71
C ILE A 233 -1.40 8.80 6.31
N ASN A 234 -1.15 8.65 5.01
CA ASN A 234 0.07 8.04 4.45
C ASN A 234 0.35 8.59 3.04
N LYS A 235 1.56 8.37 2.53
CA LYS A 235 1.85 8.64 1.11
C LYS A 235 1.14 7.62 0.23
N GLY A 236 0.40 8.10 -0.76
CA GLY A 236 -0.30 7.29 -1.76
C GLY A 236 -0.31 7.98 -3.12
N ARG A 237 -0.96 7.34 -4.10
CA ARG A 237 -1.06 7.88 -5.47
C ARG A 237 -2.48 8.25 -5.81
N ASN A 238 -2.68 9.40 -6.45
CA ASN A 238 -3.98 9.76 -7.02
C ASN A 238 -4.23 9.10 -8.40
N ARG A 239 -5.35 9.43 -9.05
CA ARG A 239 -5.75 8.90 -10.38
C ARG A 239 -4.77 9.22 -11.50
N LEU A 240 -3.94 10.25 -11.32
CA LEU A 240 -2.91 10.64 -12.28
C LEU A 240 -1.58 9.91 -11.98
N GLY A 241 -1.52 9.07 -10.96
CA GLY A 241 -0.32 8.39 -10.51
C GLY A 241 0.66 9.30 -9.76
N ILE A 242 0.26 10.52 -9.39
CA ILE A 242 1.10 11.45 -8.62
C ILE A 242 1.07 11.02 -7.15
N ILE A 243 2.24 11.02 -6.52
CA ILE A 243 2.42 10.67 -5.11
C ILE A 243 2.15 11.91 -4.25
N GLY A 244 1.37 11.72 -3.18
CA GLY A 244 0.99 12.75 -2.23
C GLY A 244 0.44 12.16 -0.94
N ASP A 245 0.01 13.02 -0.03
CA ASP A 245 -0.61 12.59 1.23
C ASP A 245 -2.06 12.19 0.97
N VAL A 246 -2.39 10.95 1.32
CA VAL A 246 -3.76 10.44 1.34
C VAL A 246 -4.21 10.40 2.79
N GLN A 247 -5.12 11.30 3.15
CA GLN A 247 -5.82 11.26 4.44
C GLN A 247 -7.11 10.48 4.29
N ARG A 248 -7.42 9.63 5.25
CA ARG A 248 -8.69 8.90 5.35
C ARG A 248 -9.32 9.19 6.69
N GLU A 249 -10.56 9.65 6.68
CA GLU A 249 -11.38 9.85 7.87
C GLU A 249 -12.42 8.74 7.94
N PHE A 250 -12.30 7.88 8.96
CA PHE A 250 -13.11 6.67 9.05
C PHE A 250 -14.54 7.02 9.47
N THR A 251 -15.50 6.74 8.59
CA THR A 251 -16.92 7.09 8.77
C THR A 251 -17.76 5.92 9.27
N GLU A 252 -17.32 4.68 8.99
CA GLU A 252 -18.05 3.47 9.40
C GLU A 252 -17.08 2.36 9.84
N TYR A 253 -17.50 1.60 10.86
CA TYR A 253 -16.76 0.45 11.38
C TYR A 253 -17.66 -0.77 11.42
N GLN A 254 -17.09 -1.93 11.09
CA GLN A 254 -17.75 -3.22 11.24
C GLN A 254 -17.05 -4.05 12.32
N ILE A 255 -17.85 -4.74 13.13
CA ILE A 255 -17.38 -5.75 14.08
C ILE A 255 -17.69 -7.13 13.50
N LYS A 256 -16.68 -7.98 13.35
CA LYS A 256 -16.82 -9.37 12.91
C LYS A 256 -15.95 -10.28 13.75
N ASP A 257 -16.56 -11.28 14.39
CA ASP A 257 -15.89 -12.26 15.25
C ASP A 257 -14.96 -11.60 16.30
N GLY A 258 -15.39 -10.47 16.86
CA GLY A 258 -14.62 -9.71 17.85
C GLY A 258 -13.52 -8.79 17.28
N VAL A 259 -13.37 -8.71 15.95
CA VAL A 259 -12.48 -7.74 15.29
C VAL A 259 -13.27 -6.55 14.79
N THR A 260 -12.86 -5.34 15.18
CA THR A 260 -13.43 -4.07 14.73
C THR A 260 -12.48 -3.40 13.75
N MET A 261 -12.97 -3.07 12.54
CA MET A 261 -12.18 -2.37 11.52
C MET A 261 -13.01 -1.32 10.78
N PRO A 262 -12.39 -0.23 10.30
CA PRO A 262 -13.07 0.71 9.42
C PRO A 262 -13.40 0.03 8.09
N VAL A 263 -14.62 0.24 7.62
CA VAL A 263 -15.13 -0.30 6.35
C VAL A 263 -15.53 0.77 5.36
N ALA A 264 -15.72 2.02 5.81
CA ALA A 264 -15.94 3.18 4.95
C ALA A 264 -15.14 4.40 5.45
N TRP A 265 -14.81 5.30 4.54
CA TRP A 265 -14.14 6.57 4.84
C TRP A 265 -14.30 7.58 3.71
N THR A 266 -14.19 8.85 4.08
CA THR A 266 -13.87 9.95 3.15
C THR A 266 -12.35 10.11 3.07
N ALA A 267 -11.88 10.69 1.97
CA ALA A 267 -10.46 10.90 1.78
C ALA A 267 -10.12 12.23 1.11
N THR A 268 -8.97 12.77 1.48
CA THR A 268 -8.33 13.89 0.79
C THR A 268 -6.97 13.47 0.23
N PHE A 269 -6.56 14.15 -0.84
CA PHE A 269 -5.25 14.03 -1.45
C PHE A 269 -4.56 15.40 -1.41
N ASN A 270 -3.46 15.51 -0.67
CA ASN A 270 -2.79 16.79 -0.39
C ASN A 270 -3.75 17.87 0.13
N GLY A 271 -4.69 17.49 1.01
CA GLY A 271 -5.68 18.39 1.62
C GLY A 271 -6.86 18.77 0.71
N GLN A 272 -6.94 18.23 -0.50
CA GLN A 272 -8.09 18.42 -1.40
C GLN A 272 -8.95 17.16 -1.46
N ASP A 273 -10.27 17.31 -1.55
CA ASP A 273 -11.20 16.17 -1.65
C ASP A 273 -10.77 15.19 -2.74
N SER A 274 -10.83 13.90 -2.41
CA SER A 274 -10.36 12.83 -3.30
C SER A 274 -11.37 11.68 -3.38
N PRO A 275 -12.41 11.81 -4.21
CA PRO A 275 -13.43 10.77 -4.38
C PRO A 275 -12.90 9.43 -4.89
N ILE A 276 -11.70 9.42 -5.47
CA ILE A 276 -11.02 8.20 -5.92
C ILE A 276 -10.43 7.40 -4.75
N HIS A 277 -10.26 8.03 -3.59
CA HIS A 277 -9.76 7.46 -2.37
C HIS A 277 -10.85 7.24 -1.33
N ASP A 278 -12.00 7.92 -1.50
CA ASP A 278 -13.23 7.54 -0.82
C ASP A 278 -13.50 6.06 -1.04
N ARG A 279 -14.00 5.42 0.00
CA ARG A 279 -14.50 4.05 -0.11
C ARG A 279 -15.91 3.96 0.41
N ASN A 280 -16.78 3.49 -0.46
CA ASN A 280 -18.06 2.90 -0.08
C ASN A 280 -17.82 1.68 0.83
N PRO A 281 -18.82 1.32 1.66
CA PRO A 281 -18.65 0.27 2.66
C PRO A 281 -18.09 -1.02 2.07
N MET A 282 -16.93 -1.43 2.56
CA MET A 282 -16.36 -2.75 2.32
C MET A 282 -17.02 -3.76 3.25
N LYS A 283 -16.97 -5.03 2.88
CA LYS A 283 -17.34 -6.12 3.78
C LYS A 283 -16.10 -6.63 4.52
N LEU A 284 -16.18 -6.65 5.85
CA LEU A 284 -15.20 -7.28 6.72
C LEU A 284 -15.48 -8.79 6.84
N GLU A 285 -14.46 -9.60 6.57
CA GLU A 285 -14.51 -11.05 6.77
C GLU A 285 -13.35 -11.52 7.65
N ILE A 286 -13.61 -12.54 8.46
CA ILE A 286 -12.62 -13.25 9.26
C ILE A 286 -12.52 -14.68 8.74
N ARG A 287 -11.31 -15.12 8.41
CA ARG A 287 -11.06 -16.47 7.88
C ARG A 287 -10.23 -17.28 8.84
N LYS A 288 -10.92 -18.19 9.55
CA LYS A 288 -10.35 -19.18 10.47
C LYS A 288 -9.31 -20.05 9.73
N LYS A 289 -8.28 -20.47 10.48
CA LYS A 289 -7.21 -21.35 9.98
C LYS A 289 -7.75 -22.72 9.59
#